data_AF-A0A8X6NTN0-F1
#
_entry.id   AF-A0A8X6NTN0-F1
#
_cell.length_a   1.000
_cell.length_b   1.000
_cell.length_c   1.000
_cell.angle_alpha   90.00
_cell.angle_beta   90.00
_cell.angle_gamma   90.00
#
_symmetry.space_group_name_H-M   'P 1'
#
loop_
_entity.id
_entity.type
_entity.pdbx_description
1 polymer ?
#
loop_
_entity_poly.entity_id
_entity_poly.type
_entity_poly.pdbx_seq_one_letter_code
_entity_poly.pdbx_strand_id
1 'polypeptide(L)'
;MERLHRTLKGAIKAHNNIKWTDTLPTVLLGLRTALRSDTNHSIAQMVYGSNIRLPGEFFDPPSIQIDPETFVTKLQIFMEALKPTKSSPLRNQKFFAHKDLQNCSHVFVRVDRVKKALDLHTKDHSQ
;
A
#
# COMPACT_ATOMS: atom_id res chain seq x y z
N MET A 1 -5.64 -25.73 14.03
CA MET A 1 -6.21 -24.88 15.09
C MET A 1 -5.40 -24.92 16.38
N GLU A 2 -5.06 -26.10 16.90
CA GLU A 2 -4.35 -26.24 18.18
C GLU A 2 -2.98 -25.51 18.24
N ARG A 3 -2.18 -25.58 17.18
CA ARG A 3 -0.90 -24.85 17.09
C ARG A 3 -1.08 -23.34 17.20
N LEU A 4 -2.07 -22.78 16.51
CA LEU A 4 -2.38 -21.33 16.54
C LEU A 4 -2.77 -20.88 17.95
N HIS A 5 -3.64 -21.64 18.62
CA HIS A 5 -4.03 -21.35 20.00
C HIS A 5 -2.85 -21.42 20.96
N ARG A 6 -1.94 -22.39 20.79
CA ARG A 6 -0.74 -22.49 21.62
C ARG A 6 0.18 -21.29 21.41
N THR A 7 0.44 -20.91 20.17
CA THR A 7 1.28 -19.73 19.86
C THR A 7 0.66 -18.45 20.39
N LEU A 8 -0.66 -18.27 20.24
CA LEU A 8 -1.39 -17.11 20.76
C LEU A 8 -1.30 -17.02 22.29
N LYS A 9 -1.58 -18.11 23.00
CA LYS A 9 -1.46 -18.15 24.46
C LYS A 9 -0.03 -17.88 24.93
N GLY A 10 0.97 -18.40 24.22
CA GLY A 10 2.38 -18.15 24.51
C GLY A 10 2.75 -16.67 24.35
N ALA A 11 2.33 -16.05 23.26
CA ALA A 11 2.60 -14.64 22.99
C ALA A 11 1.91 -13.71 24.01
N ILE A 12 0.66 -14.01 24.38
CA ILE A 12 -0.06 -13.27 25.44
C ILE A 12 0.67 -13.40 26.78
N LYS A 13 1.13 -14.62 27.13
CA LYS A 13 1.87 -14.86 28.37
C LYS A 13 3.21 -14.12 28.40
N ALA A 14 3.90 -14.01 27.26
CA ALA A 14 5.17 -13.31 27.14
C ALA A 14 5.04 -11.78 27.39
N HIS A 15 3.92 -11.18 26.99
CA HIS A 15 3.65 -9.75 27.25
C HIS A 15 3.35 -9.41 28.72
N ASN A 16 3.13 -10.41 29.58
CA ASN A 16 2.95 -10.31 31.03
C ASN A 16 2.12 -9.10 31.51
N ASN A 17 1.03 -8.78 30.80
CA ASN A 17 0.16 -7.64 31.08
C ASN A 17 -1.15 -8.10 31.74
N ILE A 18 -1.54 -7.44 32.83
CA ILE A 18 -2.78 -7.69 33.58
C ILE A 18 -4.02 -7.46 32.69
N LYS A 19 -3.95 -6.50 31.76
CA LYS A 19 -4.98 -6.21 30.75
C LYS A 19 -4.56 -6.78 29.38
N TRP A 20 -4.52 -8.11 29.29
CA TRP A 20 -4.14 -8.80 28.05
C TRP A 20 -5.00 -8.44 26.82
N THR A 21 -6.21 -7.92 27.02
CA THR A 21 -7.10 -7.44 25.94
C THR A 21 -6.54 -6.20 25.24
N ASP A 22 -5.81 -5.35 25.96
CA ASP A 22 -5.26 -4.10 25.40
C ASP A 22 -4.04 -4.40 24.52
N THR A 23 -3.28 -5.45 24.85
CA THR A 23 -2.12 -5.91 24.05
C THR A 23 -2.50 -6.93 22.97
N LEU A 24 -3.73 -7.43 22.99
CA LEU A 24 -4.23 -8.44 22.04
C LEU A 24 -4.14 -8.00 20.57
N PRO A 25 -4.50 -6.76 20.17
CA PRO A 25 -4.37 -6.32 18.79
C PRO A 25 -2.92 -6.37 18.30
N THR A 26 -1.97 -5.97 19.16
CA THR A 26 -0.54 -5.97 18.87
C THR A 26 0.00 -7.39 18.71
N VAL A 27 -0.39 -8.32 19.60
CA VAL A 27 -0.01 -9.72 19.51
C VAL A 27 -0.55 -10.37 18.24
N LEU A 28 -1.83 -10.13 17.91
CA LEU A 28 -2.44 -10.67 16.69
C LEU A 28 -1.81 -10.08 15.43
N LEU A 29 -1.44 -8.80 15.45
CA LEU A 29 -0.72 -8.17 14.36
C LEU A 29 0.64 -8.85 14.16
N GLY A 30 1.43 -8.99 15.22
CA GLY A 30 2.73 -9.67 15.17
C GLY A 30 2.63 -11.11 14.64
N LEU A 31 1.64 -11.88 15.08
CA LEU A 31 1.41 -13.24 14.58
C LEU A 31 1.01 -13.30 13.10
N ARG A 32 0.33 -12.27 12.60
CA ARG A 32 -0.08 -12.19 11.19
C ARG A 32 1.07 -11.76 10.29
N THR A 33 1.94 -10.89 10.78
CA THR A 33 3.06 -10.35 10.00
C THR A 33 4.38 -11.10 10.18
N ALA A 34 4.49 -11.96 11.20
CA ALA A 34 5.65 -12.82 11.38
C ALA A 34 5.87 -13.70 10.14
N LEU A 35 7.14 -13.74 9.70
CA LEU A 35 7.59 -14.64 8.65
C LEU A 35 7.56 -16.07 9.17
N ARG A 36 6.82 -16.93 8.46
CA ARG A 36 6.84 -18.36 8.71
C ARG A 36 8.07 -18.98 8.04
N SER A 37 8.89 -19.68 8.81
CA SER A 37 10.12 -20.32 8.32
C SER A 37 9.88 -21.44 7.31
N ASP A 38 8.69 -22.05 7.33
CA ASP A 38 8.31 -23.12 6.41
C ASP A 38 7.85 -22.61 5.04
N THR A 39 7.22 -21.44 4.98
CA THR A 39 6.67 -20.88 3.74
C THR A 39 7.39 -19.62 3.24
N ASN A 40 8.33 -19.06 4.00
CA ASN A 40 9.02 -17.78 3.76
C ASN A 40 8.08 -16.59 3.47
N HIS A 41 6.80 -16.72 3.84
CA HIS A 41 5.75 -15.74 3.66
C HIS A 41 5.01 -15.56 4.98
N SER A 42 4.59 -14.33 5.29
CA SER A 42 3.72 -14.08 6.43
C SER A 42 2.27 -14.45 6.11
N ILE A 43 1.47 -14.72 7.14
CA ILE A 43 0.03 -15.02 6.98
C ILE A 43 -0.68 -13.87 6.29
N ALA A 44 -0.33 -12.63 6.64
CA ALA A 44 -0.92 -11.47 6.04
C ALA A 44 -0.56 -11.34 4.54
N GLN A 45 0.69 -11.63 4.16
CA GLN A 45 1.07 -11.70 2.74
C GLN A 45 0.31 -12.78 1.98
N MET A 46 0.10 -13.95 2.58
CA MET A 46 -0.68 -15.02 1.95
C MET A 46 -2.15 -14.63 1.72
N VAL A 47 -2.74 -13.86 2.63
CA VAL A 47 -4.15 -13.45 2.55
C VAL A 47 -4.33 -12.29 1.58
N TYR A 48 -3.45 -11.28 1.62
CA TYR A 48 -3.60 -10.06 0.82
C TYR A 48 -2.79 -10.07 -0.48
N GLY A 49 -2.00 -11.11 -0.74
CA GLY A 49 -1.16 -11.25 -1.94
C GLY A 49 -0.06 -10.19 -2.09
N SER A 50 0.18 -9.39 -1.06
CA SER A 50 1.11 -8.26 -1.07
C SER A 50 1.79 -8.09 0.28
N ASN A 51 2.96 -7.45 0.29
CA ASN A 51 3.68 -7.12 1.51
C ASN A 51 2.93 -6.04 2.31
N ILE A 52 2.54 -6.36 3.54
CA ILE A 52 1.96 -5.37 4.46
C ILE A 52 3.05 -4.42 4.93
N ARG A 53 2.79 -3.12 4.82
CA ARG A 53 3.63 -2.08 5.41
C ARG A 53 3.27 -1.94 6.88
N LEU A 54 4.21 -2.30 7.76
CA LEU A 54 4.10 -2.12 9.19
C LEU A 54 4.60 -0.72 9.60
N PRO A 55 4.04 -0.14 10.68
CA PRO A 55 4.64 1.03 11.32
C PRO A 55 6.09 0.73 11.76
N GLY A 56 6.97 1.72 11.66
CA GLY A 56 8.39 1.55 12.02
C GLY A 56 8.63 1.20 13.49
N GLU A 57 7.66 1.47 14.37
CA GLU A 57 7.69 1.15 15.80
C GLU A 57 7.75 -0.36 16.11
N PHE A 58 7.47 -1.22 15.13
CA PHE A 58 7.55 -2.68 15.27
C PHE A 58 8.95 -3.25 15.02
N PHE A 59 9.88 -2.43 14.53
CA PHE A 59 11.25 -2.87 14.24
C PHE A 59 12.22 -2.23 15.20
N ASP A 60 13.16 -3.04 15.69
CA ASP A 60 14.30 -2.51 16.43
C ASP A 60 15.09 -1.57 15.51
N PRO A 61 15.60 -0.44 16.04
CA PRO A 61 16.46 0.43 15.27
C PRO A 61 17.67 -0.39 14.76
N PRO A 62 18.07 -0.21 13.49
CA PRO A 62 19.18 -0.96 12.94
C PRO A 62 20.44 -0.71 13.77
N SER A 63 21.12 -1.79 14.17
CA SER A 63 22.40 -1.73 14.89
C SER A 63 23.51 -1.11 14.04
N ILE A 64 23.32 -1.07 12.72
CA ILE A 64 24.24 -0.48 11.76
C ILE A 64 23.79 0.95 11.47
N GLN A 65 24.57 1.91 11.97
CA GLN A 65 24.51 3.30 11.53
C GLN A 65 25.05 3.35 10.09
N ILE A 66 24.17 3.21 9.11
CA ILE A 66 24.56 3.35 7.70
C ILE A 66 24.77 4.84 7.46
N ASP A 67 25.99 5.19 7.07
CA ASP A 67 26.31 6.53 6.61
C ASP A 67 25.34 6.96 5.47
N PRO A 68 24.68 8.13 5.59
CA PRO A 68 23.67 8.57 4.62
C PRO A 68 24.20 8.65 3.19
N GLU A 69 25.45 9.09 2.97
CA GLU A 69 26.03 9.18 1.63
C GLU A 69 26.21 7.80 1.01
N THR A 70 26.69 6.85 1.80
CA THR A 70 26.84 5.46 1.39
C THR A 70 25.50 4.82 1.04
N PHE A 71 24.43 5.11 1.80
CA PHE A 71 23.09 4.64 1.50
C PHE A 71 22.55 5.21 0.19
N VAL A 72 22.66 6.53 -0.02
CA VAL A 72 22.18 7.21 -1.23
C VAL A 72 22.91 6.68 -2.46
N THR A 73 24.24 6.53 -2.38
CA THR A 73 25.05 5.99 -3.49
C THR A 73 24.60 4.58 -3.88
N LYS A 74 24.40 3.70 -2.88
CA LYS A 74 23.88 2.35 -3.13
C LYS A 74 22.48 2.38 -3.74
N LEU A 75 21.59 3.22 -3.22
CA LEU A 75 20.22 3.33 -3.71
C LEU A 75 20.18 3.81 -5.16
N GLN A 76 21.01 4.78 -5.53
CA GLN A 76 21.14 5.26 -6.91
C GLN A 76 21.58 4.15 -7.85
N ILE A 77 22.63 3.39 -7.49
CA ILE A 77 23.11 2.24 -8.27
C ILE A 77 22.00 1.20 -8.44
N PHE A 78 21.26 0.89 -7.38
CA PHE A 78 20.12 -0.04 -7.45
C PHE A 78 19.00 0.45 -8.37
N MET A 79 18.61 1.72 -8.24
CA MET A 79 17.56 2.31 -9.06
C MET A 79 17.97 2.43 -10.53
N GLU A 80 19.25 2.67 -10.81
CA GLU A 80 19.80 2.70 -12.17
C GLU A 80 19.82 1.29 -12.80
N ALA A 81 20.10 0.26 -12.01
CA ALA A 81 20.00 -1.14 -12.46
C ALA A 81 18.56 -1.57 -12.76
N LEU A 82 17.57 -0.99 -12.08
CA LEU A 82 16.15 -1.17 -12.36
C LEU A 82 15.75 -0.39 -13.62
N LYS A 83 16.14 -0.89 -14.79
CA LYS A 83 15.69 -0.32 -16.06
C LYS A 83 14.16 -0.36 -16.10
N PRO A 84 13.48 0.76 -16.40
CA PRO A 84 12.07 0.74 -16.76
C PRO A 84 11.91 -0.27 -17.89
N THR A 85 11.16 -1.33 -17.65
CA THR A 85 10.71 -2.20 -18.74
C THR A 85 10.01 -1.26 -19.72
N LYS A 86 10.45 -1.28 -20.99
CA LYS A 86 9.75 -0.53 -22.04
C LYS A 86 8.29 -0.96 -21.96
N SER A 87 7.45 -0.10 -21.38
CA SER A 87 6.01 -0.18 -21.62
C SER A 87 5.88 -0.33 -23.12
N SER A 88 5.13 -1.34 -23.56
CA SER A 88 4.82 -1.52 -24.97
C SER A 88 4.59 -0.14 -25.57
N PRO A 89 5.29 0.25 -26.66
CA PRO A 89 5.11 1.57 -27.24
C PRO A 89 3.62 1.74 -27.38
N LEU A 90 3.07 2.79 -26.73
CA LEU A 90 1.65 3.06 -26.64
C LEU A 90 1.10 2.69 -28.02
N ARG A 91 0.39 1.55 -28.11
CA ARG A 91 -0.20 1.10 -29.38
C ARG A 91 -0.83 2.35 -29.92
N ASN A 92 -0.52 2.73 -31.16
CA ASN A 92 -0.96 3.99 -31.77
C ASN A 92 -2.50 4.01 -31.75
N GLN A 93 -3.07 4.33 -30.58
CA GLN A 93 -4.41 4.01 -30.20
C GLN A 93 -5.13 5.22 -30.73
N LYS A 94 -5.68 5.06 -31.94
CA LYS A 94 -6.57 6.06 -32.51
C LYS A 94 -7.67 6.26 -31.47
N PHE A 95 -7.57 7.33 -30.70
CA PHE A 95 -8.63 7.71 -29.78
C PHE A 95 -9.87 7.90 -30.65
N PHE A 96 -10.93 7.17 -30.32
CA PHE A 96 -12.19 7.30 -31.04
C PHE A 96 -12.78 8.66 -30.67
N ALA A 97 -12.71 9.60 -31.61
CA ALA A 97 -13.39 10.88 -31.55
C ALA A 97 -14.59 10.82 -32.51
N HIS A 98 -15.77 11.20 -32.04
CA HIS A 98 -16.97 11.26 -32.87
C HIS A 98 -16.81 12.38 -33.91
N LYS A 99 -17.22 12.14 -35.17
CA LYS A 99 -17.06 13.12 -36.25
C LYS A 99 -17.75 14.44 -35.95
N ASP A 100 -18.93 14.36 -35.35
CA ASP A 100 -19.72 15.53 -35.00
C ASP A 100 -19.15 16.32 -33.81
N LEU A 101 -18.13 15.80 -33.12
CA LEU A 101 -17.45 16.53 -32.03
C LEU A 101 -16.89 17.87 -32.51
N GLN A 102 -16.53 18.00 -33.79
CA GLN A 102 -16.05 19.26 -34.39
C GLN A 102 -17.15 20.31 -34.56
N ASN A 103 -18.40 19.89 -34.67
CA ASN A 103 -19.57 20.76 -34.89
C ASN A 103 -20.52 20.81 -33.68
N CYS A 104 -20.21 20.10 -32.60
CA CYS A 104 -21.00 20.12 -31.38
C CYS A 104 -20.92 21.49 -30.70
N SER A 105 -22.06 22.11 -30.40
CA SER A 105 -22.12 23.32 -29.58
C SER A 105 -21.88 23.06 -28.09
N HIS A 106 -22.18 21.84 -27.63
CA HIS A 106 -22.05 21.43 -26.23
C HIS A 106 -21.45 20.03 -26.13
N VAL A 107 -20.59 19.83 -25.12
CA VAL A 107 -19.97 18.54 -24.79
C VAL A 107 -20.17 18.23 -23.32
N PHE A 108 -20.46 16.96 -22.99
CA PHE A 108 -20.53 16.52 -21.60
C PHE A 108 -19.13 16.14 -21.12
N VAL A 109 -18.56 16.95 -20.24
CA VAL A 109 -17.27 16.68 -19.60
C VAL A 109 -17.52 15.95 -18.29
N ARG A 110 -17.05 14.71 -18.20
CA ARG A 110 -17.06 13.97 -16.94
C ARG A 110 -15.95 14.51 -16.03
N VAL A 111 -16.34 15.09 -14.90
CA VAL A 111 -15.43 15.54 -13.86
C VAL A 111 -15.37 14.45 -12.78
N ASP A 112 -14.38 13.57 -12.85
CA ASP A 112 -14.14 12.50 -11.87
C ASP A 112 -13.50 13.01 -10.56
N ARG A 113 -14.07 14.08 -9.99
CA ARG A 113 -13.65 14.60 -8.69
C ARG A 113 -14.41 13.86 -7.60
N VAL A 114 -13.71 13.45 -6.54
CA VAL A 114 -14.33 13.01 -5.30
C VAL A 114 -15.12 14.18 -4.72
N LYS A 115 -16.46 14.11 -4.73
CA LYS A 115 -17.33 15.15 -4.17
C LYS A 115 -17.04 15.31 -2.67
N LYS A 116 -16.67 16.52 -2.25
CA LYS A 116 -16.69 16.91 -0.82
C LYS A 116 -18.15 17.09 -0.39
N ALA A 117 -18.44 16.85 0.88
CA ALA A 117 -19.79 16.70 1.42
C ALA A 117 -20.72 17.93 1.31
N LEU A 118 -20.31 19.06 0.73
CA LEU A 118 -21.09 20.32 0.71
C LEU A 118 -20.92 21.17 -0.56
N ASP A 119 -20.62 20.59 -1.72
CA ASP A 119 -20.56 21.38 -2.96
C ASP A 119 -21.98 21.62 -3.50
N LEU A 120 -22.51 22.82 -3.21
CA LEU A 120 -23.78 23.33 -3.73
C LEU A 120 -23.67 23.59 -5.23
N HIS A 121 -24.63 23.08 -5.98
CA HIS A 121 -24.73 23.19 -7.43
C HIS A 121 -25.02 24.66 -7.83
N THR A 122 -23.99 25.49 -7.94
CA THR A 122 -24.10 26.77 -8.65
C THR A 122 -24.18 26.47 -10.14
N LYS A 123 -25.41 26.51 -10.67
CA LYS A 123 -25.67 26.67 -12.11
C LYS A 123 -25.11 28.02 -12.51
N ASP A 124 -23.93 28.04 -13.11
CA ASP A 124 -23.51 29.21 -13.88
C ASP A 124 -24.14 29.09 -15.26
N HIS A 125 -25.31 29.72 -15.40
CA HIS A 125 -25.79 30.18 -16.69
C HIS A 125 -25.17 31.55 -16.90
N SER A 126 -24.29 31.69 -17.90
CA SER A 126 -24.04 32.95 -18.58
C SER A 126 -23.52 32.70 -19.99
N GLN A 127 -23.90 33.63 -20.85
CA GLN A 127 -24.10 33.54 -22.31
C GLN A 127 -22.83 33.37 -23.13
#